data_AF-A0A645GNX6-F1
#
_entry.id   AF-A0A645GNX6-F1
#
_cell.length_a   1.000
_cell.length_b   1.000
_cell.length_c   1.000
_cell.angle_alpha   90.00
_cell.angle_beta   90.00
_cell.angle_gamma   90.00
#
_symmetry.space_group_name_H-M   'P 1'
#
loop_
_entity.id
_entity.type
_entity.pdbx_description
1 polymer ?
#
loop_
_entity_poly.entity_id
_entity_poly.type
_entity_poly.pdbx_seq_one_letter_code
_entity_poly.pdbx_strand_id
1 'polypeptide(L)' 'MNGQPNKKISSKQHRSDENMIGTYLPLGLCFGLLFGQLFNNLALGLSLGLCFGVAIGAATKKQ' A
#
# COMPACT_ATOMS: atom_id res chain seq x y z
N MET A 1 27.64 13.09 -11.68
CA MET A 1 26.57 12.09 -11.91
C MET A 1 25.70 12.05 -10.67
N ASN A 2 24.48 12.58 -10.75
CA ASN A 2 23.57 12.75 -9.62
C ASN A 2 23.12 11.39 -9.06
N GLY A 3 23.39 11.15 -7.78
CA GLY A 3 22.92 9.97 -7.05
C GLY A 3 21.41 10.05 -6.85
N GLN A 4 20.65 9.40 -7.73
CA GLN A 4 19.31 8.96 -7.40
C GLN A 4 19.46 7.69 -6.53
N PRO A 5 19.06 7.71 -5.25
CA PRO A 5 18.92 6.48 -4.49
C PRO A 5 17.77 5.68 -5.13
N ASN A 6 18.15 4.74 -5.99
CA ASN A 6 17.30 3.70 -6.57
C ASN A 6 16.79 2.80 -5.43
N LYS A 7 15.75 3.27 -4.72
CA LYS A 7 15.04 2.50 -3.72
C LYS A 7 14.05 1.61 -4.46
N LYS A 8 14.50 0.38 -4.72
CA LYS A 8 13.72 -0.76 -5.22
C LYS A 8 12.46 -0.93 -4.37
N ILE A 9 11.34 -0.32 -4.75
CA ILE A 9 10.04 -0.67 -4.17
C ILE A 9 9.54 -1.90 -4.91
N SER A 10 10.21 -3.01 -4.63
CA SER A 10 9.76 -4.35 -4.94
C SER A 10 8.78 -4.76 -3.85
N SER A 11 7.56 -4.24 -3.90
CA SER A 11 6.46 -4.69 -3.02
C SER A 11 5.42 -5.35 -3.89
N LYS A 12 5.62 -6.66 -4.08
CA LYS A 12 4.61 -7.57 -4.60
C LYS A 12 3.38 -7.51 -3.68
N GLN A 13 2.25 -7.09 -4.24
CA GLN A 13 0.94 -7.48 -3.74
C GLN A 13 0.13 -7.97 -4.94
N HIS A 14 0.62 -9.04 -5.57
CA HIS A 14 -0.17 -9.86 -6.47
C HIS A 14 -1.06 -10.74 -5.59
N ARG A 15 -2.23 -10.21 -5.23
CA ARG A 15 -3.32 -10.98 -4.63
C ARG A 15 -4.52 -10.83 -5.56
N SER A 16 -4.56 -11.75 -6.51
CA SER A 16 -5.65 -12.01 -7.43
C SER A 16 -6.85 -12.52 -6.63
N ASP A 17 -7.68 -11.61 -6.11
CA ASP A 17 -8.97 -11.95 -5.48
C ASP A 17 -10.03 -11.02 -6.08
N GLU A 18 -10.73 -11.56 -7.05
CA GLU A 18 -11.24 -10.94 -8.29
C GLU A 18 -12.53 -10.11 -8.23
N ASN A 19 -13.03 -9.66 -7.06
CA ASN A 19 -14.25 -8.82 -7.11
C ASN A 19 -14.48 -7.76 -6.03
N MET A 20 -13.74 -7.74 -4.92
CA MET A 20 -13.94 -6.69 -3.87
C MET A 20 -12.67 -6.23 -3.16
N ILE A 21 -11.61 -7.03 -3.17
CA ILE A 21 -10.32 -6.66 -2.55
C ILE A 21 -9.44 -5.86 -3.54
N GLY A 22 -9.75 -5.96 -4.84
CA GLY A 22 -8.92 -5.45 -5.93
C GLY A 22 -8.72 -3.94 -5.97
N THR A 23 -9.60 -3.12 -5.37
CA THR A 23 -9.49 -1.66 -5.47
C THR A 23 -8.89 -1.02 -4.22
N TYR A 24 -9.32 -1.43 -3.03
CA TYR A 24 -8.93 -0.77 -1.76
C TYR A 24 -7.49 -1.10 -1.34
N LEU A 25 -7.01 -2.30 -1.70
CA LEU A 25 -5.66 -2.76 -1.39
C LEU A 25 -4.56 -1.98 -2.15
N PRO A 26 -4.62 -1.83 -3.50
CA PRO A 26 -3.66 -0.98 -4.20
C PRO A 26 -3.81 0.51 -3.86
N LEU A 27 -5.03 0.99 -3.56
CA LEU A 27 -5.24 2.37 -3.12
C LEU A 27 -4.51 2.65 -1.79
N GLY A 28 -4.69 1.78 -0.79
CA GLY A 28 -4.03 1.89 0.51
C GLY A 28 -2.52 1.72 0.41
N LEU A 29 -2.05 0.84 -0.47
CA LEU A 29 -0.62 0.64 -0.74
C LEU A 29 0.01 1.88 -1.38
N CYS A 30 -0.63 2.47 -2.39
CA CYS A 30 -0.15 3.68 -3.06
C CYS A 30 -0.06 4.85 -2.06
N PHE A 31 -1.14 5.12 -1.33
CA PHE A 31 -1.15 6.17 -0.31
C PHE A 31 -0.11 5.93 0.79
N GLY A 32 -0.01 4.69 1.30
CA GLY A 32 0.96 4.31 2.32
C GLY A 32 2.41 4.44 1.85
N LEU A 33 2.69 4.17 0.56
CA LEU A 33 4.01 4.38 -0.02
C LEU A 33 4.36 5.87 -0.13
N LEU A 34 3.43 6.72 -0.58
CA LEU A 34 3.66 8.18 -0.63
C LEU A 34 3.90 8.74 0.77
N PHE A 35 3.08 8.36 1.75
CA PHE A 35 3.22 8.80 3.14
C PHE A 35 4.51 8.27 3.78
N GLY A 36 4.82 6.99 3.57
CA GLY A 36 6.03 6.36 4.09
C GLY A 36 7.32 6.94 3.48
N GLN A 37 7.26 7.38 2.23
CA GLN A 37 8.38 8.07 1.60
C GLN A 37 8.56 9.48 2.18
N LEU A 38 7.48 10.18 2.51
CA LEU A 38 7.53 11.50 3.12
C LEU A 38 8.12 11.48 4.54
N PHE A 39 7.83 10.43 5.32
CA PHE A 39 8.36 10.24 6.66
C PHE A 39 9.75 9.58 6.70
N ASN A 40 10.38 9.36 5.54
CA ASN A 40 11.61 8.56 5.37
C ASN A 40 11.51 7.17 6.05
N ASN A 41 10.30 6.69 6.29
CA ASN A 41 9.96 5.50 7.03
C ASN A 41 8.89 4.75 6.25
N LEU A 42 9.34 4.07 5.19
CA LEU A 42 8.46 3.33 4.31
C LEU A 42 7.70 2.23 5.06
N ALA A 43 8.34 1.63 6.08
CA ALA A 43 7.74 0.60 6.91
C ALA A 43 6.48 1.09 7.65
N LEU A 44 6.51 2.31 8.20
CA LEU A 44 5.36 2.89 8.88
C LEU A 44 4.23 3.21 7.91
N GLY A 45 4.56 3.80 6.75
CA GLY A 45 3.58 4.12 5.72
C GLY A 45 2.93 2.88 5.09
N LEU A 46 3.70 1.83 4.79
CA LEU A 46 3.17 0.56 4.30
C LEU A 46 2.30 -0.14 5.35
N SER A 47 2.74 -0.18 6.61
CA SER A 47 1.99 -0.84 7.69
C SER A 47 0.63 -0.15 7.91
N LEU A 48 0.63 1.20 7.96
CA LEU A 48 -0.60 1.98 8.04
C LEU A 48 -1.47 1.82 6.79
N GLY A 49 -0.90 1.93 5.59
CA GLY A 49 -1.61 1.83 4.32
C GLY A 49 -2.25 0.46 4.07
N LEU A 50 -1.55 -0.63 4.43
CA LEU A 50 -2.09 -1.99 4.39
C LEU A 50 -3.14 -2.21 5.48
N CYS A 51 -2.89 -1.76 6.71
CA CYS A 51 -3.86 -1.90 7.80
C CYS A 51 -5.18 -1.20 7.44
N PHE A 52 -5.10 0.04 6.94
CA PHE A 52 -6.28 0.80 6.50
C PHE A 52 -6.92 0.21 5.24
N GLY A 53 -6.12 -0.14 4.22
CA GLY A 53 -6.63 -0.71 2.96
C GLY A 53 -7.33 -2.07 3.16
N VAL A 54 -6.79 -2.93 4.03
CA VAL A 54 -7.40 -4.20 4.41
C VAL A 54 -8.58 -3.98 5.34
N ALA A 55 -8.50 -3.10 6.35
CA ALA A 55 -9.61 -2.82 7.26
C ALA A 55 -10.81 -2.23 6.50
N ILE A 56 -10.59 -1.29 5.59
CA ILE A 56 -11.63 -0.74 4.73
C ILE A 56 -12.17 -1.82 3.79
N GLY A 57 -11.31 -2.56 3.08
CA GLY A 57 -11.74 -3.63 2.18
C GLY A 57 -12.49 -4.78 2.88
N ALA A 58 -12.16 -5.06 4.14
CA ALA A 58 -12.86 -6.01 4.98
C ALA A 58 -14.18 -5.43 5.52
N ALA A 59 -14.21 -4.14 5.86
CA ALA A 59 -15.43 -3.44 6.30
C ALA A 59 -16.43 -3.26 5.16
N THR A 60 -15.98 -2.98 3.93
CA THR A 60 -16.85 -2.89 2.74
C THR A 60 -17.36 -4.25 2.27
N LYS A 61 -16.75 -5.37 2.68
CA LYS A 61 -17.29 -6.73 2.46
C LYS A 61 -18.50 -7.07 3.36
N LYS A 62 -19.04 -6.13 4.12
CA LYS A 62 -20.16 -6.34 5.05
C LYS A 62 -21.42 -5.58 4.60
N GLN A 63 -22.01 -6.01 3.48
CA GLN A 63 -23.45 -5.93 3.16
C GLN A 63 -23.72 -6.74 1.89
#